data_AF-A0A9N9XJN1-F1
#
_entry.id   AF-A0A9N9XJN1-F1
#
_cell.length_a   1.000
_cell.length_b   1.000
_cell.length_c   1.000
_cell.angle_alpha   90.00
_cell.angle_beta   90.00
_cell.angle_gamma   90.00
#
_symmetry.space_group_name_H-M   'P 1'
#
loop_
_entity.id
_entity.type
_entity.pdbx_description
1 polymer ?
#
loop_
_entity_poly.entity_id
_entity_poly.type
_entity_poly.pdbx_seq_one_letter_code
_entity_poly.pdbx_strand_id
1 'polypeptide(L)'
;MSCSVPAAPAPPSLKDLPKVADDLKTELEHFKASNLKNADTQEKVILPSAEDVAQERNHNALMDGVENFQASSLKRTDTKEKIVLPNAQDVAAEKTEKALIEGIERFDTSKLKHTLTQEKNPLPDKEAVQQEKTHQTLLNGVEQFDKATMKHTETAEKVVLPDKEAIEAEKGQRKLISGIENFDSTKLKHAETLEKNPLPTKETIAQEKSA
;
A
#
# COMPACT_ATOMS: atom_id res chain seq x y z
N MET A 1 89.16 43.49 -2.81
CA MET A 1 89.55 42.73 -1.61
C MET A 1 88.39 42.72 -0.63
N SER A 2 88.16 41.57 0.01
CA SER A 2 87.50 41.37 1.31
C SER A 2 86.10 41.95 1.58
N CYS A 3 85.12 41.06 1.73
CA CYS A 3 84.04 41.16 2.73
C CYS A 3 83.92 39.76 3.37
N SER A 4 84.62 39.50 4.47
CA SER A 4 84.16 39.58 5.87
C SER A 4 82.95 38.69 6.17
N VAL A 5 83.20 37.52 6.77
CA VAL A 5 82.17 36.76 7.48
C VAL A 5 82.21 37.20 8.96
N PRO A 6 81.13 37.76 9.51
CA PRO A 6 81.10 38.24 10.90
C PRO A 6 81.11 37.08 11.89
N ALA A 7 81.98 37.18 12.90
CA ALA A 7 82.08 36.22 13.99
C ALA A 7 80.83 36.28 14.89
N ALA A 8 80.22 35.12 15.15
CA ALA A 8 79.11 34.98 16.06
C ALA A 8 79.53 35.29 17.52
N PRO A 9 78.66 35.91 18.34
CA PRO A 9 78.96 36.25 19.72
C PRO A 9 79.24 35.01 20.57
N ALA A 10 80.22 35.12 21.47
CA ALA A 10 80.70 34.01 22.29
C ALA A 10 79.57 33.41 23.15
N PRO A 11 79.50 32.07 23.29
CA PRO A 11 78.49 31.40 24.11
C PRO A 11 78.58 31.84 25.58
N PRO A 12 77.44 31.91 26.30
CA PRO A 12 77.37 32.36 27.69
C PRO A 12 78.27 31.52 28.60
N SER A 13 78.85 32.17 29.61
CA SER A 13 79.83 31.56 30.50
C SER A 13 79.16 30.47 31.34
N LEU A 14 79.90 29.39 31.65
CA LEU A 14 79.40 28.23 32.42
C LEU A 14 78.70 28.58 33.74
N LYS A 15 78.94 29.76 34.30
CA LYS A 15 78.35 30.21 35.58
C LYS A 15 76.91 30.67 35.44
N ASP A 16 76.48 31.05 34.23
CA ASP A 16 75.18 31.65 33.96
C ASP A 16 74.13 30.62 33.49
N LEU A 17 74.54 29.35 33.33
CA LEU A 17 73.63 28.27 32.95
C LEU A 17 72.88 27.75 34.19
N PRO A 18 71.56 27.49 34.09
CA PRO A 18 70.79 26.90 35.18
C PRO A 18 71.39 25.55 35.59
N LYS A 19 71.69 25.40 36.88
CA LYS A 19 72.25 24.16 37.42
C LYS A 19 71.15 23.09 37.47
N VAL A 20 71.47 21.90 36.97
CA VAL A 20 70.63 20.72 37.08
C VAL A 20 70.41 20.42 38.55
N ALA A 21 69.16 20.20 38.98
CA ALA A 21 68.85 19.81 40.35
C ALA A 21 69.61 18.53 40.72
N ASP A 22 70.15 18.46 41.94
CA ASP A 22 71.04 17.37 42.37
C ASP A 22 70.36 16.00 42.22
N ASP A 23 69.04 15.92 42.43
CA ASP A 23 68.24 14.70 42.28
C ASP A 23 68.29 14.16 40.84
N LEU A 24 68.08 15.02 39.84
CA LEU A 24 68.10 14.66 38.41
C LEU A 24 69.52 14.30 37.96
N LYS A 25 70.53 14.99 38.50
CA LYS A 25 71.94 14.66 38.24
C LYS A 25 72.27 13.26 38.76
N THR A 26 71.79 12.91 39.94
CA THR A 26 72.00 11.59 40.55
C THR A 26 71.28 10.50 39.77
N GLU A 27 70.03 10.75 39.32
CA GLU A 27 69.26 9.80 38.50
C GLU A 27 69.91 9.57 37.13
N LEU A 28 70.47 10.62 36.51
CA LEU A 28 71.21 10.51 35.25
C LEU A 28 72.54 9.78 35.40
N GLU A 29 73.27 9.97 36.51
CA GLU A 29 74.51 9.23 36.80
C GLU A 29 74.26 7.74 37.02
N HIS A 30 73.08 7.36 37.54
CA HIS A 30 72.67 5.96 37.70
C HIS A 30 71.86 5.42 36.52
N PHE A 31 71.60 6.24 35.49
CA PHE A 31 70.84 5.84 34.32
C PHE A 31 71.62 4.81 33.50
N LYS A 32 71.10 3.58 33.47
CA LYS A 32 71.65 2.51 32.63
C LYS A 32 70.90 2.50 31.31
N ALA A 33 71.56 2.90 30.23
CA ALA A 33 71.03 2.80 28.87
C ALA A 33 70.59 1.37 28.50
N SER A 34 71.14 0.34 29.15
CA SER A 34 70.72 -1.06 29.02
C SER A 34 69.28 -1.34 29.47
N ASN A 35 68.65 -0.42 30.22
CA ASN A 35 67.26 -0.54 30.64
C ASN A 35 66.28 -0.01 29.59
N LEU A 36 66.77 0.66 28.54
CA LEU A 36 65.95 1.03 27.39
C LEU A 36 65.57 -0.23 26.62
N LYS A 37 64.27 -0.39 26.33
CA LYS A 37 63.82 -1.47 25.45
C LYS A 37 64.39 -1.23 24.06
N ASN A 38 65.08 -2.23 23.51
CA ASN A 38 65.48 -2.19 22.10
C ASN A 38 64.21 -2.15 21.24
N ALA A 39 64.13 -1.15 20.35
CA ALA A 39 63.09 -1.06 19.34
C ALA A 39 63.69 -1.52 18.01
N ASP A 40 63.28 -2.69 17.54
CA ASP A 40 63.75 -3.26 16.28
C ASP A 40 62.99 -2.61 15.12
N THR A 41 63.69 -1.83 14.30
CA THR A 41 63.12 -1.17 13.13
C THR A 41 63.35 -2.04 11.90
N GLN A 42 62.30 -2.63 11.34
CA GLN A 42 62.38 -3.40 10.10
C GLN A 42 62.02 -2.55 8.89
N GLU A 43 62.98 -2.36 7.97
CA GLU A 43 62.73 -1.81 6.64
C GLU A 43 62.12 -2.91 5.75
N LYS A 44 60.84 -2.77 5.39
CA LYS A 44 60.17 -3.73 4.51
C LYS A 44 60.50 -3.46 3.04
N VAL A 45 61.67 -3.90 2.60
CA VAL A 45 61.98 -3.99 1.16
C VAL A 45 61.39 -5.30 0.63
N ILE A 46 60.11 -5.28 0.27
CA ILE A 46 59.45 -6.44 -0.35
C ILE A 46 59.67 -6.35 -1.86
N LEU A 47 60.35 -7.35 -2.42
CA LEU A 47 60.48 -7.47 -3.87
C LEU A 47 59.13 -7.84 -4.50
N PRO A 48 58.83 -7.38 -5.74
CA PRO A 48 57.63 -7.80 -6.45
C PRO A 48 57.51 -9.32 -6.46
N SER A 49 56.31 -9.84 -6.23
CA SER A 49 56.06 -11.27 -6.27
C SER A 49 56.12 -11.79 -7.71
N ALA A 50 56.24 -13.10 -7.87
CA ALA A 50 56.18 -13.72 -9.19
C ALA A 50 54.85 -13.46 -9.91
N GLU A 51 53.76 -13.29 -9.16
CA GLU A 51 52.45 -12.92 -9.68
C GLU A 51 52.43 -11.49 -10.19
N ASP A 52 53.00 -10.53 -9.43
CA ASP A 52 53.06 -9.12 -9.84
C ASP A 52 53.81 -8.96 -11.18
N VAL A 53 54.94 -9.67 -11.32
CA VAL A 53 55.74 -9.66 -12.56
C VAL A 53 54.99 -10.35 -13.70
N ALA A 54 54.24 -11.42 -13.43
CA ALA A 54 53.45 -12.10 -14.47
C ALA A 54 52.30 -11.20 -14.96
N GLN A 55 51.62 -10.51 -14.06
CA GLN A 55 50.57 -9.55 -14.40
C GLN A 55 51.11 -8.38 -15.20
N GLU A 56 52.26 -7.82 -14.80
CA GLU A 56 52.94 -6.75 -15.55
C GLU A 56 53.31 -7.20 -16.97
N ARG A 57 53.87 -8.42 -17.13
CA ARG A 57 54.17 -8.95 -18.47
C ARG A 57 52.92 -9.12 -19.32
N ASN A 58 51.83 -9.62 -18.75
CA ASN A 58 50.56 -9.77 -19.47
C ASN A 58 49.98 -8.41 -19.87
N HIS A 59 50.07 -7.41 -18.99
CA HIS A 59 49.64 -6.05 -19.27
C HIS A 59 50.45 -5.43 -20.41
N ASN A 60 51.78 -5.53 -20.34
CA ASN A 60 52.67 -5.01 -21.38
C ASN A 60 52.43 -5.71 -22.72
N ALA A 61 52.27 -7.04 -22.73
CA ALA A 61 51.96 -7.79 -23.94
C ALA A 61 50.62 -7.38 -24.58
N LEU A 62 49.60 -7.04 -23.76
CA LEU A 62 48.33 -6.53 -24.26
C LEU A 62 48.50 -5.13 -24.87
N MET A 63 49.23 -4.24 -24.19
CA MET A 63 49.49 -2.88 -24.67
C MET A 63 50.28 -2.91 -25.98
N ASP A 64 51.34 -3.70 -26.05
CA ASP A 64 52.13 -3.91 -27.27
C ASP A 64 51.26 -4.48 -28.41
N GLY A 65 50.35 -5.40 -28.09
CA GLY A 65 49.42 -5.98 -29.05
C GLY A 65 48.40 -4.97 -29.61
N VAL A 66 47.94 -4.03 -28.77
CA VAL A 66 47.03 -2.95 -29.18
C VAL A 66 47.78 -1.87 -29.96
N GLU A 67 48.97 -1.46 -29.51
CA GLU A 67 49.79 -0.44 -30.17
C GLU A 67 50.21 -0.89 -31.57
N ASN A 68 50.59 -2.16 -31.72
CA ASN A 68 51.00 -2.75 -33.00
C ASN A 68 49.84 -3.41 -33.75
N PHE A 69 48.59 -3.17 -33.34
CA PHE A 69 47.42 -3.79 -33.95
C PHE A 69 47.27 -3.38 -35.42
N GLN A 70 47.34 -4.36 -36.31
CA GLN A 70 47.15 -4.14 -37.75
C GLN A 70 45.66 -4.05 -38.08
N ALA A 71 45.12 -2.83 -38.14
CA ALA A 71 43.71 -2.60 -38.51
C ALA A 71 43.33 -3.17 -39.89
N SER A 72 44.31 -3.37 -40.78
CA SER A 72 44.14 -4.03 -42.08
C SER A 72 43.76 -5.51 -41.98
N SER A 73 44.01 -6.15 -40.82
CA SER A 73 43.60 -7.53 -40.55
C SER A 73 42.11 -7.65 -40.22
N LEU A 74 41.43 -6.54 -39.93
CA LEU A 74 39.99 -6.55 -39.71
C LEU A 74 39.25 -6.84 -41.01
N LYS A 75 38.30 -7.77 -40.95
CA LYS A 75 37.41 -8.03 -42.09
C LYS A 75 36.60 -6.77 -42.39
N ARG A 76 36.73 -6.28 -43.63
CA ARG A 76 35.94 -5.15 -44.11
C ARG A 76 34.46 -5.52 -44.05
N THR A 77 33.70 -4.73 -43.31
CA THR A 77 32.25 -4.89 -43.17
C THR A 77 31.59 -3.70 -43.83
N ASP A 78 30.77 -3.94 -44.85
CA ASP A 78 30.03 -2.88 -45.51
C ASP A 78 28.83 -2.47 -44.64
N THR A 79 28.91 -1.27 -44.06
CA THR A 79 27.79 -0.68 -43.32
C THR A 79 26.81 -0.07 -44.32
N LYS A 80 25.63 -0.69 -44.48
CA LYS A 80 24.53 -0.12 -45.26
C LYS A 80 23.73 0.85 -44.38
N GLU A 81 24.00 2.14 -44.50
CA GLU A 81 23.14 3.18 -43.92
C GLU A 81 21.82 3.22 -44.69
N LYS A 82 20.70 2.92 -44.02
CA LYS A 82 19.37 3.04 -44.61
C LYS A 82 18.87 4.49 -44.50
N ILE A 83 19.45 5.39 -45.31
CA ILE A 83 18.81 6.69 -45.57
C ILE A 83 17.66 6.42 -46.54
N VAL A 84 16.44 6.30 -46.00
CA VAL A 84 15.24 6.23 -46.84
C VAL A 84 14.88 7.66 -47.21
N LEU A 85 15.01 8.00 -48.48
CA LEU A 85 14.50 9.26 -49.02
C LEU A 85 12.98 9.28 -48.89
N PRO A 86 12.35 10.45 -48.60
CA PRO A 86 10.91 10.59 -48.66
C PRO A 86 10.39 10.02 -49.98
N ASN A 87 9.42 9.12 -49.89
CA ASN A 87 8.85 8.49 -51.07
C ASN A 87 7.79 9.42 -51.70
N ALA A 88 7.27 9.05 -52.88
CA ALA A 88 6.29 9.87 -53.58
C ALA A 88 4.99 10.11 -52.78
N GLN A 89 4.62 9.18 -51.89
CA GLN A 89 3.46 9.33 -51.01
C GLN A 89 3.74 10.36 -49.91
N ASP A 90 4.94 10.38 -49.33
CA ASP A 90 5.34 11.35 -48.31
C ASP A 90 5.30 12.78 -48.87
N VAL A 91 5.86 12.99 -50.06
CA VAL A 91 5.86 14.30 -50.75
C VAL A 91 4.45 14.71 -51.17
N ALA A 92 3.62 13.77 -51.62
CA ALA A 92 2.23 14.05 -51.96
C ALA A 92 1.42 14.46 -50.72
N ALA A 93 1.60 13.76 -49.59
CA ALA A 93 0.96 14.10 -48.33
C ALA A 93 1.35 15.50 -47.86
N GLU A 94 2.66 15.81 -47.84
CA GLU A 94 3.16 17.13 -47.47
C GLU A 94 2.57 18.25 -48.35
N LYS A 95 2.47 18.01 -49.66
CA LYS A 95 1.86 18.97 -50.59
C LYS A 95 0.38 19.19 -50.32
N THR A 96 -0.36 18.13 -49.98
CA THR A 96 -1.79 18.25 -49.63
C THR A 96 -2.01 18.98 -48.32
N GLU A 97 -1.18 18.72 -47.31
CA GLU A 97 -1.24 19.39 -46.02
C GLU A 97 -0.91 20.88 -46.16
N LYS A 98 0.15 21.20 -46.90
CA LYS A 98 0.52 22.59 -47.19
C LYS A 98 -0.60 23.34 -47.92
N ALA A 99 -1.22 22.72 -48.92
CA ALA A 99 -2.34 23.34 -49.65
C ALA A 99 -3.56 23.56 -48.77
N LEU A 100 -3.84 22.65 -47.82
CA LEU A 100 -4.92 22.80 -46.85
C LEU A 100 -4.65 23.98 -45.91
N ILE A 101 -3.44 24.08 -45.37
CA ILE A 101 -3.03 25.19 -44.48
C ILE A 101 -3.17 26.53 -45.21
N GLU A 102 -2.61 26.64 -46.43
CA GLU A 102 -2.73 27.86 -47.23
C GLU A 102 -4.19 28.21 -47.55
N GLY A 103 -5.04 27.20 -47.75
CA GLY A 103 -6.48 27.38 -47.96
C GLY A 103 -7.21 27.93 -46.72
N ILE A 104 -6.84 27.48 -45.53
CA ILE A 104 -7.38 27.96 -44.26
C ILE A 104 -6.88 29.39 -43.97
N GLU A 105 -5.60 29.67 -44.17
CA GLU A 105 -5.03 31.01 -43.98
C GLU A 105 -5.70 32.07 -44.87
N ARG A 106 -6.04 31.70 -46.10
CA ARG A 106 -6.70 32.58 -47.07
C ARG A 106 -8.22 32.51 -46.99
N PHE A 107 -8.77 31.76 -46.03
CA PHE A 107 -10.20 31.58 -45.93
C PHE A 107 -10.89 32.88 -45.50
N ASP A 108 -11.78 33.37 -46.35
CA ASP A 108 -12.56 34.57 -46.10
C ASP A 108 -13.78 34.25 -45.22
N THR A 109 -13.70 34.65 -43.95
CA THR A 109 -14.76 34.43 -42.96
C THR A 109 -16.04 35.19 -43.28
N SER A 110 -16.01 36.21 -44.14
CA SER A 110 -17.22 36.90 -44.61
C SER A 110 -18.11 36.04 -45.50
N LYS A 111 -17.58 34.94 -46.05
CA LYS A 111 -18.34 33.94 -46.81
C LYS A 111 -19.10 32.97 -45.91
N LEU A 112 -18.86 32.98 -44.60
CA LEU A 112 -19.64 32.18 -43.67
C LEU A 112 -21.04 32.79 -43.53
N LYS A 113 -22.06 31.95 -43.63
CA LYS A 113 -23.43 32.38 -43.35
C LYS A 113 -23.56 32.72 -41.87
N HIS A 114 -23.97 33.95 -41.56
CA HIS A 114 -24.31 34.32 -40.19
C HIS A 114 -25.58 33.58 -39.76
N THR A 115 -25.47 32.80 -38.67
CA THR A 115 -26.61 32.19 -38.01
C THR A 115 -26.88 32.94 -36.72
N LEU A 116 -28.04 33.58 -36.62
CA LEU A 116 -28.50 34.23 -35.39
C LEU A 116 -29.00 33.15 -34.41
N THR A 117 -28.26 32.87 -33.35
CA THR A 117 -28.72 32.03 -32.24
C THR A 117 -29.75 32.80 -31.41
N GLN A 118 -31.03 32.39 -31.46
CA GLN A 118 -32.07 32.89 -30.57
C GLN A 118 -32.26 31.94 -29.39
N GLU A 119 -31.96 32.41 -28.17
CA GLU A 119 -32.34 31.76 -26.93
C GLU A 119 -33.85 31.93 -26.73
N LYS A 120 -34.59 30.81 -26.72
CA LYS A 120 -36.03 30.81 -26.41
C LYS A 120 -36.18 30.64 -24.89
N ASN A 121 -36.52 31.72 -24.20
CA ASN A 121 -37.09 31.68 -22.84
C ASN A 121 -38.61 31.86 -22.95
N PRO A 122 -39.37 30.81 -23.34
CA PRO A 122 -40.81 30.90 -23.40
C PRO A 122 -41.38 31.15 -22.00
N LEU A 123 -42.29 32.11 -21.91
CA LEU A 123 -43.05 32.33 -20.69
C LEU A 123 -43.94 31.12 -20.39
N PRO A 124 -44.24 30.84 -19.12
CA PRO A 124 -45.19 29.80 -18.75
C PRO A 124 -46.52 30.02 -19.47
N ASP A 125 -47.10 28.95 -20.02
CA ASP A 125 -48.41 29.01 -20.64
C ASP A 125 -49.53 29.08 -19.59
N LYS A 126 -50.76 29.31 -20.07
CA LYS A 126 -51.94 29.45 -19.20
C LYS A 126 -52.23 28.17 -18.41
N GLU A 127 -51.84 27.01 -18.95
CA GLU A 127 -52.07 25.71 -18.33
C GLU A 127 -51.11 25.50 -17.16
N ALA A 128 -49.82 25.80 -17.33
CA ALA A 128 -48.81 25.78 -16.28
C ALA A 128 -49.18 26.71 -15.12
N VAL A 129 -49.62 27.94 -15.43
CA VAL A 129 -50.08 28.89 -14.40
C VAL A 129 -51.32 28.37 -13.66
N GLN A 130 -52.25 27.73 -14.37
CA GLN A 130 -53.45 27.18 -13.75
C GLN A 130 -53.13 25.97 -12.87
N GLN A 131 -52.23 25.09 -13.30
CA GLN A 131 -51.74 23.97 -12.49
C GLN A 131 -51.08 24.47 -11.21
N GLU A 132 -50.20 25.47 -11.30
CA GLU A 132 -49.55 26.08 -10.13
C GLU A 132 -50.60 26.65 -9.16
N LYS A 133 -51.60 27.35 -9.68
CA LYS A 133 -52.69 27.88 -8.85
C LYS A 133 -53.48 26.79 -8.13
N THR A 134 -53.76 25.66 -8.81
CA THR A 134 -54.46 24.53 -8.19
C THR A 134 -53.62 23.88 -7.08
N HIS A 135 -52.31 23.72 -7.33
CA HIS A 135 -51.38 23.18 -6.35
C HIS A 135 -51.27 24.06 -5.11
N GLN A 136 -51.10 25.37 -5.30
CA GLN A 136 -51.05 26.33 -4.20
C GLN A 136 -52.35 26.34 -3.38
N THR A 137 -53.50 26.22 -4.03
CA THR A 137 -54.81 26.16 -3.35
C THR A 137 -54.92 24.91 -2.46
N LEU A 138 -54.47 23.75 -2.96
CA LEU A 138 -54.47 22.51 -2.20
C LEU A 138 -53.56 22.61 -0.98
N LEU A 139 -52.34 23.11 -1.15
CA LEU A 139 -51.37 23.30 -0.07
C LEU A 139 -51.93 24.21 1.01
N ASN A 140 -52.47 25.37 0.63
CA ASN A 140 -53.06 26.31 1.58
C ASN A 140 -54.24 25.70 2.33
N GLY A 141 -55.07 24.90 1.65
CA GLY A 141 -56.19 24.20 2.27
C GLY A 141 -55.77 23.18 3.33
N VAL A 142 -54.65 22.48 3.10
CA VAL A 142 -54.08 21.54 4.08
C VAL A 142 -53.40 22.29 5.23
N GLU A 143 -52.66 23.36 4.94
CA GLU A 143 -51.97 24.17 5.94
C GLU A 143 -52.95 24.82 6.92
N GLN A 144 -54.09 25.31 6.41
CA GLN A 144 -55.13 25.96 7.22
C GLN A 144 -56.20 24.99 7.74
N PHE A 145 -56.01 23.68 7.56
CA PHE A 145 -57.00 22.68 7.97
C PHE A 145 -57.12 22.61 9.50
N ASP A 146 -58.27 23.04 10.03
CA ASP A 146 -58.56 22.96 11.45
C ASP A 146 -58.91 21.52 11.87
N LYS A 147 -57.95 20.87 12.54
CA LYS A 147 -58.11 19.51 13.08
C LYS A 147 -59.22 19.39 14.12
N ALA A 148 -59.63 20.48 14.76
CA ALA A 148 -60.75 20.47 15.72
C ALA A 148 -62.10 20.21 15.03
N THR A 149 -62.20 20.43 13.71
CA THR A 149 -63.40 20.11 12.92
C THR A 149 -63.51 18.62 12.58
N MET A 150 -62.47 17.82 12.81
CA MET A 150 -62.52 16.38 12.60
C MET A 150 -63.43 15.72 13.64
N LYS A 151 -64.26 14.78 13.19
CA LYS A 151 -65.12 14.00 14.10
C LYS A 151 -64.25 13.16 15.03
N HIS A 152 -64.45 13.29 16.34
CA HIS A 152 -63.84 12.39 17.31
C HIS A 152 -64.28 10.95 17.04
N THR A 153 -63.29 10.06 16.99
CA THR A 153 -63.48 8.61 16.90
C THR A 153 -62.89 8.00 18.14
N GLU A 154 -63.73 7.42 19.00
CA GLU A 154 -63.26 6.66 20.17
C GLU A 154 -62.89 5.25 19.74
N THR A 155 -61.61 4.90 19.86
CA THR A 155 -61.12 3.54 19.60
C THR A 155 -61.13 2.75 20.90
N ALA A 156 -61.98 1.71 21.00
CA ALA A 156 -61.98 0.80 22.13
C ALA A 156 -61.00 -0.37 21.91
N GLU A 157 -59.92 -0.41 22.67
CA GLU A 157 -59.00 -1.56 22.70
C GLU A 157 -59.61 -2.69 23.54
N LYS A 158 -59.82 -3.85 22.93
CA LYS A 158 -60.47 -4.99 23.59
C LYS A 158 -59.47 -5.83 24.37
N VAL A 159 -58.92 -5.30 25.47
CA VAL A 159 -58.08 -6.08 26.40
C VAL A 159 -59.01 -6.85 27.34
N VAL A 160 -59.31 -8.11 27.02
CA VAL A 160 -60.07 -8.97 27.93
C VAL A 160 -59.08 -9.65 28.87
N LEU A 161 -59.18 -9.37 30.18
CA LEU A 161 -58.41 -10.10 31.18
C LEU A 161 -58.85 -11.57 31.22
N PRO A 162 -57.94 -12.53 31.44
CA PRO A 162 -58.32 -13.93 31.65
C PRO A 162 -59.34 -14.04 32.79
N ASP A 163 -60.37 -14.85 32.59
CA ASP A 163 -61.37 -15.10 33.62
C ASP A 163 -60.83 -16.00 34.75
N LYS A 164 -61.59 -16.09 35.84
CA LYS A 164 -61.20 -16.89 37.00
C LYS A 164 -61.04 -18.37 36.67
N GLU A 165 -61.84 -18.88 35.74
CA GLU A 165 -61.79 -20.28 35.31
C GLU A 165 -60.48 -20.58 34.57
N ALA A 166 -60.06 -19.71 33.65
CA ALA A 166 -58.79 -19.83 32.94
C ALA A 166 -57.60 -19.81 33.90
N ILE A 167 -57.63 -18.92 34.91
CA ILE A 167 -56.58 -18.81 35.93
C ILE A 167 -56.53 -20.08 36.81
N GLU A 168 -57.68 -20.60 37.23
CA GLU A 168 -57.74 -21.81 38.04
C GLU A 168 -57.30 -23.05 37.25
N ALA A 169 -57.67 -23.14 35.97
CA ALA A 169 -57.21 -24.19 35.07
C ALA A 169 -55.69 -24.16 34.89
N GLU A 170 -55.11 -22.99 34.62
CA GLU A 170 -53.64 -22.85 34.50
C GLU A 170 -52.93 -23.21 35.82
N LYS A 171 -53.48 -22.79 36.96
CA LYS A 171 -52.94 -23.14 38.28
C LYS A 171 -53.01 -24.63 38.55
N GLY A 172 -54.08 -25.30 38.14
CA GLY A 172 -54.23 -26.75 38.20
C GLY A 172 -53.20 -27.47 37.34
N GLN A 173 -53.02 -27.03 36.09
CA GLN A 173 -52.03 -27.59 35.17
C GLN A 173 -50.60 -27.43 35.71
N ARG A 174 -50.25 -26.25 36.23
CA ARG A 174 -48.95 -26.00 36.87
C ARG A 174 -48.68 -26.93 38.05
N LYS A 175 -49.69 -27.18 38.90
CA LYS A 175 -49.57 -28.12 40.02
C LYS A 175 -49.33 -29.55 39.55
N LEU A 176 -50.04 -29.99 38.51
CA LEU A 176 -49.86 -31.32 37.92
C LEU A 176 -48.44 -31.49 37.38
N ILE A 177 -47.98 -30.54 36.58
CA ILE A 177 -46.62 -30.56 36.00
C ILE A 177 -45.57 -30.61 37.12
N SER A 178 -45.70 -29.75 38.13
CA SER A 178 -44.78 -29.73 39.27
C SER A 178 -44.78 -31.06 40.05
N GLY A 179 -45.94 -31.71 40.18
CA GLY A 179 -46.04 -33.03 40.81
C GLY A 179 -45.33 -34.12 40.02
N ILE A 180 -45.38 -34.06 38.68
CA ILE A 180 -44.66 -34.99 37.79
C ILE A 180 -43.15 -34.71 37.82
N GLU A 181 -42.74 -33.45 37.70
CA GLU A 181 -41.33 -33.04 37.72
C GLU A 181 -40.61 -33.47 39.01
N ASN A 182 -41.31 -33.40 40.15
CA ASN A 182 -40.77 -33.76 41.46
C ASN A 182 -41.15 -35.18 41.90
N PHE A 183 -41.66 -36.02 41.00
CA PHE A 183 -42.06 -37.38 41.35
C PHE A 183 -40.83 -38.27 41.58
N ASP A 184 -40.74 -38.81 42.79
CA ASP A 184 -39.67 -39.73 43.18
C ASP A 184 -40.00 -41.16 42.70
N SER A 185 -39.39 -41.56 41.58
CA SER A 185 -39.56 -42.89 40.99
C SER A 185 -39.09 -44.03 41.89
N THR A 186 -38.27 -43.78 42.91
CA THR A 186 -37.84 -44.82 43.86
C THR A 186 -38.96 -45.28 44.78
N LYS A 187 -40.04 -44.49 44.90
CA LYS A 187 -41.25 -44.86 45.65
C LYS A 187 -42.20 -45.77 44.87
N LEU A 188 -41.91 -46.06 43.60
CA LEU A 188 -42.68 -47.03 42.83
C LEU A 188 -42.43 -48.45 43.38
N LYS A 189 -43.51 -49.16 43.68
CA LYS A 189 -43.42 -50.57 44.10
C LYS A 189 -42.96 -51.42 42.92
N HIS A 190 -42.08 -52.38 43.16
CA HIS A 190 -41.69 -53.35 42.13
C HIS A 190 -42.92 -54.16 41.68
N ALA A 191 -43.09 -54.27 40.36
CA ALA A 191 -44.12 -55.09 39.72
C ALA A 191 -43.44 -55.99 38.69
N GLU A 192 -43.61 -57.30 38.83
CA GLU A 192 -43.11 -58.28 37.86
C GLU A 192 -44.14 -58.43 36.73
N THR A 193 -43.75 -58.08 35.50
CA THR A 193 -44.62 -58.18 34.32
C THR A 193 -44.31 -59.45 33.54
N LEU A 194 -45.31 -60.34 33.40
CA LEU A 194 -45.22 -61.51 32.52
C LEU A 194 -45.74 -61.15 31.12
N GLU A 195 -44.84 -60.78 30.21
CA GLU A 195 -45.17 -60.57 28.80
C GLU A 195 -45.32 -61.92 28.09
N LYS A 196 -46.55 -62.25 27.67
CA LYS A 196 -46.79 -63.40 26.80
C LYS A 196 -46.72 -62.91 25.35
N ASN A 197 -45.66 -63.30 24.64
CA ASN A 197 -45.56 -63.17 23.19
C ASN A 197 -45.87 -64.52 22.51
N PRO A 198 -47.14 -64.94 22.41
CA PRO A 198 -47.47 -66.09 21.58
C PRO A 198 -47.22 -65.72 20.11
N LEU A 199 -46.45 -66.56 19.41
CA LEU A 199 -46.24 -66.40 17.97
C LEU A 199 -47.57 -66.57 17.22
N PRO A 200 -47.84 -65.77 16.17
CA PRO A 200 -49.06 -65.90 15.36
C PRO A 200 -49.24 -67.34 14.86
N THR A 201 -50.45 -67.88 14.95
CA THR A 201 -50.72 -69.23 14.45
C THR A 201 -50.75 -69.23 12.92
N LYS A 202 -50.49 -70.38 12.30
CA LYS A 202 -50.52 -70.50 10.82
C LYS A 202 -51.85 -70.05 10.22
N GLU A 203 -52.96 -70.25 10.95
CA GLU A 203 -54.28 -69.77 10.55
C GLU A 203 -54.33 -68.25 10.45
N THR A 204 -53.78 -67.53 11.43
CA THR A 204 -53.71 -66.06 11.41
C THR A 204 -52.89 -65.58 10.21
N ILE A 205 -51.75 -66.22 9.95
CA ILE A 205 -50.88 -65.89 8.81
C ILE A 205 -51.56 -66.17 7.47
N ALA A 206 -52.32 -67.27 7.37
CA ALA A 206 -53.00 -67.64 6.13
C ALA A 206 -54.16 -66.68 5.82
N GLN A 207 -54.92 -66.29 6.83
CA GLN A 207 -56.03 -65.34 6.71
C GLN A 207 -55.52 -63.98 6.20
N GLU A 208 -54.37 -63.53 6.72
CA GLU A 208 -53.72 -62.29 6.30
C GLU A 208 -53.13 -62.37 4.89
N LYS A 209 -52.64 -63.55 4.45
CA LYS A 209 -52.18 -63.75 3.06
C LYS A 209 -53.30 -63.79 2.02
N SER A 210 -54.55 -63.97 2.44
CA SER A 210 -55.72 -64.03 1.54
C SER A 210 -56.46 -62.69 1.37
N ALA A 211 -56.09 -61.67 2.15
CA ALA A 211 -56.59 -60.30 2.05
C ALA A 211 -55.69 -59.48 1.11
#